data_AF-A0A8D0PCE2-F1
#
_entry.id   AF-A0A8D0PCE2-F1
#
_cell.length_a   1.000
_cell.length_b   1.000
_cell.length_c   1.000
_cell.angle_alpha   90.00
_cell.angle_beta   90.00
_cell.angle_gamma   90.00
#
_symmetry.space_group_name_H-M   'P 1'
#
loop_
_entity.id
_entity.type
_entity.pdbx_description
1 polymer ?
#
loop_
_entity_poly.entity_id
_entity_poly.type
_entity_poly.pdbx_seq_one_letter_code
_entity_poly.pdbx_strand_id
1 'polypeptide(L)'
;MSCPLRPGASNWRRAATVVLAAGWPRWVPAAPSRPQLPAEGFRLLLLERSEKQNFLPGAHVFPGGVMDAADRSSDWLRLFAPHHWPPRFGLGPAPPQRVVFPGLSDAVARAVDGDAGALPDDVAFRICAIREAFEEAGVLLLRPRGPLAAEREPGLALAPSLDLADWRSRVRRDAQHFLCLCAHLDCTPDIWALHDWSCWFTPFRNSDVLRFETLFFLCCLREPPQVLSDSGEIVNCQWLSPLEATESFLSEKIWFAPPQFYEIRRLENFSSLSDLHRFCVDRELEGAESWLPILLITADRLIQLLPATTGTPGYFTLYTLR
;
A
#
# COMPACT_ATOMS: atom_id res chain seq x y z
N MET A 1 -13.66 -19.89 5.90
CA MET A 1 -12.57 -20.39 6.75
C MET A 1 -11.29 -20.11 5.99
N SER A 2 -10.77 -18.90 6.08
CA SER A 2 -9.54 -18.49 5.40
C SER A 2 -8.38 -19.27 6.03
N CYS A 3 -7.59 -19.95 5.22
CA CYS A 3 -6.47 -20.73 5.69
C CYS A 3 -5.20 -19.89 5.46
N PRO A 4 -4.73 -19.11 6.44
CA PRO A 4 -3.48 -18.38 6.28
C PRO A 4 -2.36 -19.37 5.99
N LEU A 5 -1.50 -19.02 5.03
CA LEU A 5 -0.29 -19.79 4.71
C LEU A 5 0.48 -20.12 6.00
N ARG A 6 1.03 -21.34 6.09
CA ARG A 6 1.85 -21.76 7.23
C ARG A 6 2.99 -20.75 7.43
N PRO A 7 3.35 -20.40 8.67
CA PRO A 7 4.50 -19.52 8.88
C PRO A 7 5.75 -20.19 8.32
N GLY A 8 6.39 -19.58 7.33
CA GLY A 8 7.75 -19.93 6.94
C GLY A 8 8.73 -19.69 8.10
N ALA A 9 10.02 -19.94 7.88
CA ALA A 9 11.07 -19.76 8.89
C ALA A 9 11.15 -18.31 9.48
N SER A 10 10.45 -17.36 8.87
CA SER A 10 10.22 -16.00 9.34
C SER A 10 8.91 -15.91 10.13
N ASN A 11 8.96 -15.42 11.37
CA ASN A 11 7.77 -15.24 12.20
C ASN A 11 6.92 -13.99 11.82
N TRP A 12 7.22 -13.34 10.70
CA TRP A 12 6.46 -12.20 10.21
C TRP A 12 5.38 -12.66 9.22
N ARG A 13 4.16 -12.18 9.42
CA ARG A 13 3.07 -12.29 8.45
C ARG A 13 3.35 -11.35 7.30
N ARG A 14 3.23 -11.83 6.07
CA ARG A 14 3.49 -11.06 4.85
C ARG A 14 2.25 -10.25 4.49
N ALA A 15 2.39 -8.95 4.36
CA ALA A 15 1.30 -8.02 4.13
C ALA A 15 1.65 -7.01 3.03
N ALA A 16 0.63 -6.42 2.42
CA ALA A 16 0.79 -5.33 1.50
C ALA A 16 -0.17 -4.18 1.82
N THR A 17 0.30 -2.96 1.61
CA THR A 17 -0.41 -1.71 1.82
C THR A 17 -0.29 -0.85 0.58
N VAL A 18 -1.37 -0.18 0.19
CA VAL A 18 -1.32 0.83 -0.88
C VAL A 18 -1.61 2.22 -0.32
N VAL A 19 -0.68 3.13 -0.55
CA VAL A 19 -0.83 4.56 -0.30
C VAL A 19 -1.44 5.18 -1.56
N LEU A 20 -2.72 5.53 -1.48
CA LEU A 20 -3.44 6.19 -2.58
C LEU A 20 -3.27 7.70 -2.45
N ALA A 21 -2.53 8.30 -3.39
CA ALA A 21 -2.35 9.75 -3.50
C ALA A 21 -3.15 10.26 -4.70
N ALA A 22 -4.17 11.09 -4.46
CA ALA A 22 -5.02 11.60 -5.52
C ALA A 22 -4.82 13.11 -5.74
N GLY A 23 -4.80 13.52 -7.00
CA GLY A 23 -4.80 14.93 -7.39
C GLY A 23 -6.03 15.64 -6.84
N TRP A 24 -5.83 16.80 -6.21
CA TRP A 24 -6.91 17.57 -5.63
C TRP A 24 -6.97 18.95 -6.25
N PRO A 25 -8.09 19.34 -6.89
CA PRO A 25 -8.21 20.67 -7.45
C PRO A 25 -8.16 21.69 -6.31
N ARG A 26 -7.07 22.48 -6.24
CA ARG A 26 -7.03 23.65 -5.35
C ARG A 26 -7.99 24.69 -5.90
N TRP A 27 -9.09 24.95 -5.18
CA TRP A 27 -9.86 26.16 -5.38
C TRP A 27 -9.04 27.36 -4.89
N VAL A 28 -8.46 28.11 -5.81
CA VAL A 28 -7.91 29.44 -5.55
C VAL A 28 -8.94 30.45 -6.03
N PRO A 29 -9.46 31.36 -5.17
CA PRO A 29 -10.30 32.45 -5.64
C PRO A 29 -9.58 33.24 -6.74
N ALA A 30 -10.23 33.40 -7.89
CA ALA A 30 -9.62 34.00 -9.07
C ALA A 30 -9.13 35.44 -8.78
N ALA A 31 -7.81 35.64 -8.81
CA ALA A 31 -7.23 36.96 -9.00
C ALA A 31 -7.12 37.20 -10.52
N PRO A 32 -7.67 38.31 -11.05
CA PRO A 32 -7.73 38.51 -12.49
C PRO A 32 -6.39 39.04 -13.00
N SER A 33 -5.52 38.17 -13.55
CA SER A 33 -4.49 38.51 -14.59
C SER A 33 -3.30 37.52 -14.74
N ARG A 34 -3.44 36.22 -14.44
CA ARG A 34 -2.43 35.24 -14.87
C ARG A 34 -3.11 33.92 -15.28
N PRO A 35 -2.64 33.20 -16.31
CA PRO A 35 -3.07 31.82 -16.51
C PRO A 35 -2.63 31.03 -15.27
N GLN A 36 -3.59 30.70 -14.41
CA GLN A 36 -3.38 29.88 -13.23
C GLN A 36 -3.39 28.42 -13.66
N LEU A 37 -2.21 27.80 -13.78
CA LEU A 37 -2.11 26.35 -13.63
C LEU A 37 -2.55 26.02 -12.19
N PRO A 38 -3.41 25.02 -11.95
CA PRO A 38 -3.69 24.62 -10.58
C PRO A 38 -2.37 24.22 -9.94
N ALA A 39 -2.05 24.76 -8.77
CA ALA A 39 -1.02 24.16 -7.93
C ALA A 39 -1.59 22.80 -7.48
N GLU A 40 -1.29 21.74 -8.23
CA GLU A 40 -1.83 20.39 -8.05
C GLU A 40 -1.32 19.79 -6.74
N GLY A 41 -1.97 20.16 -5.63
CA GLY A 41 -1.81 19.43 -4.38
C GLY A 41 -2.36 18.02 -4.52
N PHE A 42 -1.94 17.11 -3.64
CA PHE A 42 -2.50 15.78 -3.52
C PHE A 42 -3.02 15.54 -2.12
N ARG A 43 -3.96 14.60 -2.02
CA ARG A 43 -4.47 14.07 -0.76
C ARG A 43 -4.27 12.57 -0.70
N LEU A 44 -4.14 12.05 0.51
CA LEU A 44 -3.98 10.64 0.82
C LEU A 44 -5.31 10.07 1.31
N LEU A 45 -5.68 8.88 0.84
CA LEU A 45 -6.79 8.15 1.43
C LEU A 45 -6.36 7.55 2.76
N LEU A 46 -7.09 7.90 3.83
CA LEU A 46 -6.94 7.34 5.16
C LEU A 46 -8.25 6.68 5.59
N LEU A 47 -8.13 5.48 6.14
CA LEU A 47 -9.20 4.67 6.67
C LEU A 47 -9.16 4.67 8.19
N GLU A 48 -10.30 4.83 8.85
CA GLU A 48 -10.41 4.72 10.30
C GLU A 48 -10.87 3.33 10.69
N ARG A 49 -10.03 2.61 11.43
CA ARG A 49 -10.35 1.27 11.95
C ARG A 49 -11.34 1.38 13.10
N SER A 50 -12.29 0.46 13.13
CA SER A 50 -13.21 0.29 14.25
C SER A 50 -12.47 0.03 15.57
N GLU A 51 -12.95 0.63 16.65
CA GLU A 51 -12.47 0.38 18.02
C GLU A 51 -12.60 -1.09 18.46
N LYS A 52 -13.41 -1.88 17.74
CA LYS A 52 -13.63 -3.30 18.02
C LYS A 52 -12.55 -4.21 17.42
N GLN A 53 -11.57 -3.66 16.71
CA GLN A 53 -10.51 -4.43 16.04
C GLN A 53 -9.45 -4.93 17.03
N ASN A 54 -8.99 -6.16 16.83
CA ASN A 54 -7.95 -6.77 17.67
C ASN A 54 -6.55 -6.19 17.39
N PHE A 55 -6.38 -5.53 16.25
CA PHE A 55 -5.11 -4.93 15.83
C PHE A 55 -5.34 -3.46 15.45
N LEU A 56 -4.63 -2.57 16.14
CA LEU A 56 -4.68 -1.11 15.97
C LEU A 56 -6.12 -0.55 16.01
N PRO A 57 -6.90 -0.75 17.09
CA PRO A 57 -8.23 -0.17 17.22
C PRO A 57 -8.18 1.36 17.16
N GLY A 58 -9.15 1.99 16.49
CA GLY A 58 -9.23 3.46 16.34
C GLY A 58 -8.15 4.09 15.45
N ALA A 59 -7.26 3.28 14.87
CA ALA A 59 -6.17 3.77 14.04
C ALA A 59 -6.64 4.29 12.70
N HIS A 60 -6.00 5.35 12.26
CA HIS A 60 -6.01 5.77 10.87
C HIS A 60 -4.93 5.00 10.12
N VAL A 61 -5.30 4.40 8.99
CA VAL A 61 -4.42 3.55 8.20
C VAL A 61 -4.63 3.77 6.70
N PHE A 62 -3.58 3.59 5.91
CA PHE A 62 -3.70 3.26 4.49
C PHE A 62 -4.35 1.88 4.29
N PRO A 63 -5.08 1.67 3.18
CA PRO A 63 -5.64 0.36 2.86
C PRO A 63 -4.57 -0.73 2.76
N GLY A 64 -4.81 -1.88 3.38
CA GLY A 64 -3.87 -2.99 3.31
C GLY A 64 -4.14 -4.12 4.31
N GLY A 65 -3.50 -5.26 4.06
CA GLY A 65 -3.77 -6.47 4.81
C GLY A 65 -2.78 -7.59 4.51
N VAL A 66 -3.05 -8.77 5.09
CA VAL A 66 -2.21 -9.96 4.94
C VAL A 66 -2.44 -10.57 3.57
N MET A 67 -1.35 -10.99 2.90
CA MET A 67 -1.44 -11.70 1.63
C MET A 67 -2.18 -13.03 1.79
N ASP A 68 -3.18 -13.25 0.94
CA ASP A 68 -3.95 -14.49 0.89
C ASP A 68 -3.37 -15.43 -0.19
N ALA A 69 -3.65 -16.73 -0.08
CA ALA A 69 -3.25 -17.70 -1.10
C ALA A 69 -3.86 -17.37 -2.49
N ALA A 70 -5.05 -16.77 -2.53
CA ALA A 70 -5.70 -16.30 -3.75
C ALA A 70 -4.88 -15.25 -4.51
N ASP A 71 -4.10 -14.41 -3.79
CA ASP A 71 -3.26 -13.38 -4.40
C ASP A 71 -2.08 -13.97 -5.19
N ARG A 72 -1.67 -15.20 -4.82
CA ARG A 72 -0.57 -15.94 -5.47
C ARG A 72 -1.06 -16.94 -6.52
N SER A 73 -2.37 -17.07 -6.72
CA SER A 73 -2.93 -18.11 -7.58
C SER A 73 -2.46 -18.01 -9.02
N SER A 74 -2.09 -19.14 -9.62
CA SER A 74 -1.77 -19.21 -11.05
C SER A 74 -2.97 -18.88 -11.95
N ASP A 75 -4.20 -18.94 -11.43
CA ASP A 75 -5.41 -18.61 -12.18
C ASP A 75 -5.42 -17.17 -12.71
N TRP A 76 -4.69 -16.26 -12.08
CA TRP A 76 -4.53 -14.88 -12.56
C TRP A 76 -3.96 -14.82 -13.98
N LEU A 77 -3.17 -15.83 -14.40
CA LEU A 77 -2.62 -15.93 -15.77
C LEU A 77 -3.70 -15.77 -16.85
N ARG A 78 -4.91 -16.29 -16.60
CA ARG A 78 -6.01 -16.23 -17.57
C ARG A 78 -6.52 -14.82 -17.84
N LEU A 79 -6.33 -13.89 -16.91
CA LEU A 79 -6.74 -12.49 -17.04
C LEU A 79 -5.62 -11.64 -17.65
N PHE A 80 -4.37 -11.90 -17.28
CA PHE A 80 -3.20 -11.20 -17.84
C PHE A 80 -2.90 -11.60 -19.29
N ALA A 81 -3.14 -12.87 -19.65
CA ALA A 81 -2.98 -13.36 -21.02
C ALA A 81 -4.04 -12.75 -21.97
N PRO A 82 -3.72 -12.56 -23.27
CA PRO A 82 -2.43 -12.87 -23.91
C PRO A 82 -1.41 -11.71 -23.85
N HIS A 83 -1.72 -10.62 -23.15
CA HIS A 83 -0.95 -9.39 -23.23
C HIS A 83 0.27 -9.37 -22.31
N HIS A 84 0.16 -10.00 -21.13
CA HIS A 84 1.19 -9.99 -20.10
C HIS A 84 1.46 -11.41 -19.61
N TRP A 85 2.74 -11.77 -19.51
CA TRP A 85 3.18 -13.13 -19.18
C TRP A 85 4.21 -13.15 -18.05
N PRO A 86 4.36 -14.28 -17.34
CA PRO A 86 5.47 -14.51 -16.42
C PRO A 86 6.84 -14.24 -17.08
N PRO A 87 7.88 -13.90 -16.28
CA PRO A 87 7.87 -13.90 -14.81
C PRO A 87 7.48 -12.56 -14.20
N ARG A 88 7.22 -11.49 -14.98
CA ARG A 88 6.99 -10.15 -14.41
C ARG A 88 5.78 -9.41 -14.96
N PHE A 89 5.05 -9.99 -15.91
CA PHE A 89 3.79 -9.43 -16.39
C PHE A 89 3.92 -7.98 -16.88
N GLY A 90 5.07 -7.61 -17.47
CA GLY A 90 5.32 -6.25 -17.93
C GLY A 90 5.72 -5.23 -16.86
N LEU A 91 5.87 -5.63 -15.59
CA LEU A 91 6.63 -4.84 -14.61
C LEU A 91 8.09 -4.72 -15.08
N GLY A 92 8.81 -3.68 -14.62
CA GLY A 92 10.19 -3.36 -15.03
C GLY A 92 11.23 -4.47 -14.74
N PRO A 93 12.53 -4.17 -14.63
CA PRO A 93 13.52 -5.16 -14.20
C PRO A 93 13.41 -5.46 -12.70
N ALA A 94 13.65 -6.71 -12.29
CA ALA A 94 13.51 -7.11 -10.89
C ALA A 94 14.44 -6.25 -10.02
N PRO A 95 13.97 -5.72 -8.88
CA PRO A 95 14.85 -4.98 -7.99
C PRO A 95 16.00 -5.91 -7.54
N PRO A 96 17.20 -5.36 -7.31
CA PRO A 96 18.35 -6.16 -6.87
C PRO A 96 18.00 -6.96 -5.60
N GLN A 97 18.46 -8.21 -5.51
CA GLN A 97 18.26 -9.05 -4.32
C GLN A 97 18.81 -8.35 -3.08
N ARG A 98 17.97 -8.21 -2.05
CA ARG A 98 18.33 -7.48 -0.84
C ARG A 98 18.74 -8.42 0.27
N VAL A 99 19.86 -8.09 0.90
CA VAL A 99 20.20 -8.64 2.21
C VAL A 99 19.40 -7.84 3.23
N VAL A 100 18.31 -8.41 3.74
CA VAL A 100 17.55 -7.80 4.84
C VAL A 100 18.36 -7.98 6.11
N PHE A 101 18.81 -6.89 6.74
CA PHE A 101 19.40 -6.97 8.07
C PHE A 101 18.31 -7.29 9.10
N PRO A 102 18.48 -8.31 9.97
CA PRO A 102 19.68 -9.11 10.18
C PRO A 102 19.75 -10.33 9.24
N GLY A 103 20.64 -10.30 8.25
CA GLY A 103 21.17 -11.46 7.51
C GLY A 103 20.19 -12.45 6.86
N LEU A 104 18.90 -12.17 6.74
CA LEU A 104 17.98 -13.04 6.02
C LEU A 104 18.09 -12.70 4.53
N SER A 105 18.78 -13.55 3.77
CA SER A 105 18.68 -13.50 2.32
C SER A 105 17.24 -13.83 1.94
N ASP A 106 16.61 -12.94 1.20
CA ASP A 106 15.30 -13.09 0.56
C ASP A 106 15.18 -14.46 -0.15
N ALA A 107 16.30 -15.00 -0.64
CA ALA A 107 16.38 -16.32 -1.27
C ALA A 107 16.07 -17.50 -0.33
N VAL A 108 16.42 -17.42 0.96
CA VAL A 108 16.20 -18.51 1.93
C VAL A 108 14.73 -18.55 2.37
N ALA A 109 14.05 -17.41 2.43
CA ALA A 109 12.60 -17.35 2.67
C ALA A 109 11.81 -17.81 1.44
N ARG A 110 12.25 -17.44 0.23
CA ARG A 110 11.60 -17.82 -1.05
C ARG A 110 11.72 -19.30 -1.42
N ALA A 111 12.80 -19.98 -1.00
CA ALA A 111 13.06 -21.37 -1.39
C ALA A 111 12.23 -22.43 -0.63
N VAL A 112 11.60 -22.07 0.50
CA VAL A 112 10.92 -23.06 1.37
C VAL A 112 9.46 -23.27 0.98
N ASP A 113 8.87 -22.40 0.15
CA ASP A 113 7.42 -22.37 -0.14
C ASP A 113 7.11 -22.42 -1.66
N GLY A 114 8.05 -22.93 -2.45
CA GLY A 114 8.00 -22.91 -3.91
C GLY A 114 6.95 -23.83 -4.52
N ASP A 115 5.69 -23.39 -4.55
CA ASP A 115 4.73 -23.87 -5.54
C ASP A 115 5.18 -23.39 -6.93
N ALA A 116 5.67 -24.33 -7.75
CA ALA A 116 6.19 -24.06 -9.09
C ALA A 116 5.16 -23.44 -10.05
N GLY A 117 3.87 -23.41 -9.67
CA GLY A 117 2.81 -22.73 -10.41
C GLY A 117 2.45 -21.32 -9.91
N ALA A 118 2.86 -20.93 -8.70
CA ALA A 118 2.39 -19.69 -8.08
C ALA A 118 2.95 -18.43 -8.77
N LEU A 119 2.19 -17.33 -8.66
CA LEU A 119 2.67 -16.03 -9.11
C LEU A 119 3.92 -15.60 -8.32
N PRO A 120 4.84 -14.86 -8.98
CA PRO A 120 5.92 -14.14 -8.32
C PRO A 120 5.41 -13.27 -7.16
N ASP A 121 6.18 -13.20 -6.07
CA ASP A 121 5.82 -12.45 -4.86
C ASP A 121 5.53 -10.97 -5.14
N ASP A 122 6.30 -10.32 -6.00
CA ASP A 122 6.09 -8.90 -6.35
C ASP A 122 4.73 -8.66 -7.00
N VAL A 123 4.30 -9.56 -7.88
CA VAL A 123 2.97 -9.53 -8.50
C VAL A 123 1.89 -9.83 -7.47
N ALA A 124 2.08 -10.87 -6.64
CA ALA A 124 1.11 -11.27 -5.64
C ALA A 124 0.87 -10.18 -4.58
N PHE A 125 1.93 -9.48 -4.12
CA PHE A 125 1.78 -8.36 -3.19
C PHE A 125 1.03 -7.17 -3.78
N ARG A 126 1.22 -6.90 -5.09
CA ARG A 126 0.45 -5.85 -5.78
C ARG A 126 -1.02 -6.23 -5.89
N ILE A 127 -1.32 -7.48 -6.21
CA ILE A 127 -2.70 -8.00 -6.21
C ILE A 127 -3.31 -7.91 -4.80
N CYS A 128 -2.57 -8.32 -3.77
CA CYS A 128 -2.99 -8.19 -2.37
C CYS A 128 -3.34 -6.74 -2.03
N ALA A 129 -2.46 -5.78 -2.31
CA ALA A 129 -2.71 -4.37 -2.00
C ALA A 129 -3.95 -3.82 -2.74
N ILE A 130 -4.15 -4.21 -4.00
CA ILE A 130 -5.31 -3.82 -4.79
C ILE A 130 -6.61 -4.46 -4.26
N ARG A 131 -6.56 -5.75 -3.90
CA ARG A 131 -7.68 -6.48 -3.29
C ARG A 131 -8.09 -5.82 -1.97
N GLU A 132 -7.13 -5.55 -1.10
CA GLU A 132 -7.37 -4.90 0.20
C GLU A 132 -7.97 -3.49 0.03
N ALA A 133 -7.50 -2.70 -0.95
CA ALA A 133 -8.11 -1.40 -1.26
C ALA A 133 -9.60 -1.51 -1.68
N PHE A 134 -9.95 -2.58 -2.40
CA PHE A 134 -11.35 -2.87 -2.73
C PHE A 134 -12.14 -3.34 -1.49
N GLU A 135 -11.59 -4.27 -0.71
CA GLU A 135 -12.22 -4.78 0.51
C GLU A 135 -12.48 -3.66 1.51
N GLU A 136 -11.50 -2.80 1.78
CA GLU A 136 -11.55 -1.82 2.86
C GLU A 136 -12.14 -0.48 2.45
N ALA A 137 -12.02 -0.06 1.19
CA ALA A 137 -12.49 1.24 0.72
C ALA A 137 -13.38 1.21 -0.53
N GLY A 138 -13.59 0.04 -1.15
CA GLY A 138 -14.35 -0.08 -2.39
C GLY A 138 -13.63 0.49 -3.62
N VAL A 139 -12.33 0.78 -3.51
CA VAL A 139 -11.55 1.36 -4.62
C VAL A 139 -11.14 0.27 -5.59
N LEU A 140 -11.52 0.42 -6.86
CA LEU A 140 -11.19 -0.51 -7.93
C LEU A 140 -9.97 -0.04 -8.73
N LEU A 141 -8.79 -0.49 -8.31
CA LEU A 141 -7.54 -0.32 -9.09
C LEU A 141 -7.44 -1.42 -10.16
N LEU A 142 -8.36 -1.36 -11.12
CA LEU A 142 -8.47 -2.31 -12.22
C LEU A 142 -8.31 -1.58 -13.55
N ARG A 143 -7.86 -2.33 -14.56
CA ARG A 143 -7.80 -1.85 -15.94
C ARG A 143 -8.43 -2.85 -16.90
N PRO A 144 -8.98 -2.39 -18.03
CA PRO A 144 -9.38 -3.28 -19.11
C PRO A 144 -8.21 -4.14 -19.56
N ARG A 145 -8.51 -5.38 -19.94
CA ARG A 145 -7.51 -6.30 -20.50
C ARG A 145 -6.98 -5.73 -21.81
N GLY A 146 -5.66 -5.66 -21.92
CA GLY A 146 -5.03 -5.06 -23.09
C GLY A 146 -3.55 -4.75 -22.90
N PRO A 147 -2.90 -4.24 -23.95
CA PRO A 147 -1.53 -3.73 -23.87
C PRO A 147 -1.43 -2.55 -22.90
N LEU A 148 -0.23 -2.29 -22.40
CA LEU A 148 0.06 -1.08 -21.62
C LEU A 148 0.04 0.15 -22.52
N ALA A 149 -0.37 1.29 -21.96
CA ALA A 149 -0.17 2.57 -22.61
C ALA A 149 1.33 2.90 -22.68
N ALA A 150 1.74 3.65 -23.70
CA ALA A 150 3.14 4.06 -23.86
C ALA A 150 3.57 5.08 -22.79
N GLU A 151 2.64 5.95 -22.39
CA GLU A 151 2.87 6.97 -21.36
C GLU A 151 2.47 6.43 -19.99
N ARG A 152 3.35 6.63 -19.02
CA ARG A 152 3.10 6.35 -17.61
C ARG A 152 2.56 7.63 -16.99
N GLU A 153 1.25 7.76 -17.03
CA GLU A 153 0.53 8.83 -16.37
C GLU A 153 -0.01 8.33 -15.03
N PRO A 154 -0.36 9.23 -14.09
CA PRO A 154 -1.10 8.84 -12.89
C PRO A 154 -2.34 8.04 -13.27
N GLY A 155 -2.63 7.01 -12.47
CA GLY A 155 -3.70 6.05 -12.71
C GLY A 155 -5.09 6.66 -12.56
N LEU A 156 -6.09 5.86 -12.92
CA LEU A 156 -7.50 6.16 -12.71
C LEU A 156 -8.16 4.91 -12.15
N ALA A 157 -8.86 5.05 -11.03
CA ALA A 157 -9.66 3.95 -10.49
C ALA A 157 -10.94 3.78 -11.33
N LEU A 158 -11.36 2.53 -11.51
CA LEU A 158 -12.58 2.22 -12.23
C LEU A 158 -13.80 2.73 -11.46
N ALA A 159 -14.72 3.41 -12.15
CA ALA A 159 -15.94 3.90 -11.55
C ALA A 159 -16.81 2.75 -11.02
N PRO A 160 -17.50 2.95 -9.88
CA PRO A 160 -18.28 1.89 -9.27
C PRO A 160 -19.51 1.49 -10.11
N SER A 161 -19.81 0.19 -10.18
CA SER A 161 -21.04 -0.36 -10.77
C SER A 161 -22.08 -0.71 -9.70
N LEU A 162 -23.34 -0.91 -10.10
CA LEU A 162 -24.50 -1.09 -9.21
C LEU A 162 -24.37 -2.30 -8.25
N ASP A 163 -23.53 -3.30 -8.57
CA ASP A 163 -23.43 -4.57 -7.82
C ASP A 163 -22.19 -4.65 -6.91
N LEU A 164 -21.42 -3.57 -6.76
CA LEU A 164 -20.12 -3.65 -6.06
C LEU A 164 -20.22 -3.91 -4.56
N ALA A 165 -21.31 -3.52 -3.90
CA ALA A 165 -21.48 -3.82 -2.48
C ALA A 165 -21.56 -5.32 -2.20
N ASP A 166 -22.25 -6.07 -3.07
CA ASP A 166 -22.35 -7.53 -2.97
C ASP A 166 -21.01 -8.21 -3.28
N TRP A 167 -20.35 -7.79 -4.36
CA TRP A 167 -18.99 -8.26 -4.67
C TRP A 167 -18.02 -8.00 -3.52
N ARG A 168 -18.03 -6.80 -2.93
CA ARG A 168 -17.18 -6.46 -1.80
C ARG A 168 -17.44 -7.35 -0.58
N SER A 169 -18.71 -7.67 -0.30
CA SER A 169 -19.07 -8.62 0.76
C SER A 169 -18.53 -10.04 0.47
N ARG A 170 -18.63 -10.51 -0.78
CA ARG A 170 -18.09 -11.82 -1.20
C ARG A 170 -16.58 -11.88 -1.07
N VAL A 171 -15.87 -10.84 -1.51
CA VAL A 171 -14.40 -10.78 -1.46
C VAL A 171 -13.89 -10.79 -0.02
N ARG A 172 -14.48 -9.99 0.88
CA ARG A 172 -14.13 -10.02 2.32
C ARG A 172 -14.34 -11.37 2.98
N ARG A 173 -15.32 -12.15 2.49
CA ARG A 173 -15.58 -13.50 3.00
C ARG A 173 -14.57 -14.51 2.46
N ASP A 174 -14.12 -14.30 1.22
CA ASP A 174 -13.21 -15.18 0.49
C ASP A 174 -12.53 -14.42 -0.65
N ALA A 175 -11.22 -14.20 -0.50
CA ALA A 175 -10.37 -13.46 -1.41
C ALA A 175 -10.39 -13.99 -2.86
N GLN A 176 -10.72 -15.27 -3.08
CA GLN A 176 -10.87 -15.84 -4.43
C GLN A 176 -11.94 -15.12 -5.26
N HIS A 177 -12.95 -14.54 -4.63
CA HIS A 177 -13.97 -13.78 -5.34
C HIS A 177 -13.42 -12.50 -6.00
N PHE A 178 -12.23 -12.03 -5.60
CA PHE A 178 -11.62 -10.87 -6.25
C PHE A 178 -11.18 -11.19 -7.68
N LEU A 179 -10.62 -12.38 -7.90
CA LEU A 179 -10.34 -12.93 -9.23
C LEU A 179 -11.64 -13.08 -10.04
N CYS A 180 -12.72 -13.56 -9.42
CA CYS A 180 -14.04 -13.68 -10.07
C CYS A 180 -14.61 -12.32 -10.45
N LEU A 181 -14.46 -11.30 -9.61
CA LEU A 181 -14.86 -9.92 -9.90
C LEU A 181 -14.08 -9.38 -11.11
N CYS A 182 -12.76 -9.53 -11.12
CA CYS A 182 -11.92 -9.09 -12.25
C CYS A 182 -12.34 -9.78 -13.55
N ALA A 183 -12.61 -11.09 -13.51
CA ALA A 183 -13.11 -11.84 -14.65
C ALA A 183 -14.50 -11.38 -15.10
N HIS A 184 -15.41 -11.09 -14.16
CA HIS A 184 -16.75 -10.60 -14.45
C HIS A 184 -16.74 -9.23 -15.13
N LEU A 185 -15.81 -8.35 -14.75
CA LEU A 185 -15.63 -7.02 -15.33
C LEU A 185 -14.71 -7.02 -16.58
N ASP A 186 -14.23 -8.18 -17.02
CA ASP A 186 -13.21 -8.34 -18.08
C ASP A 186 -12.00 -7.41 -17.89
N CYS A 187 -11.53 -7.33 -16.65
CA CYS A 187 -10.42 -6.48 -16.24
C CYS A 187 -9.30 -7.30 -15.56
N THR A 188 -8.12 -6.68 -15.44
CA THR A 188 -7.02 -7.15 -14.59
C THR A 188 -6.77 -6.15 -13.46
N PRO A 189 -6.24 -6.59 -12.30
CA PRO A 189 -5.66 -5.68 -11.32
C PRO A 189 -4.60 -4.81 -12.00
N ASP A 190 -4.64 -3.50 -11.79
CA ASP A 190 -3.68 -2.56 -12.37
C ASP A 190 -2.38 -2.56 -11.57
N ILE A 191 -1.68 -3.70 -11.60
CA ILE A 191 -0.44 -3.91 -10.86
C ILE A 191 0.66 -2.92 -11.26
N TRP A 192 0.55 -2.30 -12.43
CA TRP A 192 1.52 -1.33 -12.97
C TRP A 192 1.32 0.08 -12.42
N ALA A 193 0.13 0.40 -11.91
CA ALA A 193 -0.15 1.70 -11.26
C ALA A 193 0.42 1.80 -9.84
N LEU A 194 0.92 0.69 -9.29
CA LEU A 194 1.59 0.63 -7.99
C LEU A 194 3.09 0.86 -8.19
N HIS A 195 3.72 1.65 -7.33
CA HIS A 195 5.16 1.86 -7.30
C HIS A 195 5.71 1.35 -5.98
N ASP A 196 6.85 0.66 -6.03
CA ASP A 196 7.53 0.22 -4.82
C ASP A 196 7.90 1.44 -3.96
N TRP A 197 7.52 1.44 -2.68
CA TRP A 197 7.74 2.59 -1.80
C TRP A 197 8.65 2.27 -0.62
N SER A 198 8.25 1.32 0.22
CA SER A 198 9.00 0.89 1.40
C SER A 198 8.57 -0.49 1.88
N CYS A 199 9.41 -1.21 2.62
CA CYS A 199 9.04 -2.45 3.29
C CYS A 199 9.29 -2.30 4.80
N TRP A 200 8.29 -2.58 5.63
CA TRP A 200 8.37 -2.40 7.08
C TRP A 200 8.30 -3.73 7.81
N PHE A 201 9.27 -3.96 8.69
CA PHE A 201 9.31 -5.10 9.59
C PHE A 201 8.91 -4.66 11.00
N THR A 202 7.93 -5.33 11.59
CA THR A 202 7.58 -5.11 13.00
C THR A 202 8.76 -5.54 13.89
N PRO A 203 9.30 -4.67 14.77
CA PRO A 203 10.43 -5.03 15.61
C PRO A 203 10.15 -6.19 16.57
N PHE A 204 11.21 -6.87 16.99
CA PHE A 204 11.12 -7.89 18.04
C PHE A 204 10.86 -7.22 19.39
N ARG A 205 9.72 -7.54 20.03
CA ARG A 205 9.40 -7.15 21.40
C ARG A 205 9.27 -8.38 22.29
N ASN A 206 8.09 -8.99 22.29
CA ASN A 206 7.75 -10.22 23.01
C ASN A 206 7.09 -11.20 22.02
N SER A 207 6.99 -12.49 22.38
CA SER A 207 6.41 -13.56 21.54
C SER A 207 4.94 -13.33 21.14
N ASP A 208 4.22 -12.50 21.89
CA ASP A 208 2.76 -12.40 21.81
C ASP A 208 2.29 -11.26 20.87
N VAL A 209 3.23 -10.49 20.31
CA VAL A 209 2.92 -9.39 19.39
C VAL A 209 2.86 -9.93 17.96
N LEU A 210 1.73 -9.67 17.28
CA LEU A 210 1.60 -9.93 15.86
C LEU A 210 2.67 -9.15 15.09
N ARG A 211 3.43 -9.88 14.26
CA ARG A 211 4.54 -9.34 13.49
C ARG A 211 4.20 -9.35 12.01
N PHE A 212 4.47 -8.23 11.35
CA PHE A 212 4.24 -8.06 9.92
C PHE A 212 5.50 -7.62 9.18
N GLU A 213 5.74 -8.24 8.03
CA GLU A 213 6.55 -7.72 6.93
C GLU A 213 5.55 -7.09 5.96
N THR A 214 5.52 -5.76 5.90
CA THR A 214 4.52 -5.03 5.12
C THR A 214 5.18 -4.27 3.98
N LEU A 215 4.87 -4.66 2.74
CA LEU A 215 5.28 -3.90 1.55
C LEU A 215 4.29 -2.78 1.30
N PHE A 216 4.78 -1.54 1.28
CA PHE A 216 4.02 -0.36 0.92
C PHE A 216 4.25 -0.08 -0.57
N PHE A 217 3.15 0.09 -1.28
CA PHE A 217 3.12 0.61 -2.64
C PHE A 217 2.53 2.02 -2.63
N LEU A 218 3.03 2.89 -3.50
CA LEU A 218 2.40 4.18 -3.78
C LEU A 218 1.61 4.08 -5.10
N CYS A 219 0.38 4.57 -5.11
CA CYS A 219 -0.41 4.71 -6.32
C CYS A 219 -0.89 6.16 -6.46
N CYS A 220 -0.42 6.84 -7.50
CA CYS A 220 -0.87 8.19 -7.82
C CYS A 220 -2.11 8.11 -8.73
N LEU A 221 -3.18 8.79 -8.34
CA LEU A 221 -4.44 8.87 -9.05
C LEU A 221 -4.69 10.30 -9.52
N ARG A 222 -5.19 10.47 -10.75
CA ARG A 222 -5.49 11.81 -11.30
C ARG A 222 -6.53 12.56 -10.46
N GLU A 223 -7.51 11.83 -9.96
CA GLU A 223 -8.62 12.35 -9.16
C GLU A 223 -9.00 11.36 -8.06
N PRO A 224 -9.61 11.82 -6.96
CA PRO A 224 -10.01 10.95 -5.86
C PRO A 224 -11.17 10.03 -6.29
N PRO A 225 -11.04 8.70 -6.21
CA PRO A 225 -12.17 7.81 -6.46
C PRO A 225 -13.26 7.98 -5.41
N GLN A 226 -14.47 7.54 -5.77
CA GLN A 226 -15.50 7.30 -4.77
C GLN A 226 -15.02 6.21 -3.80
N VAL A 227 -15.12 6.51 -2.51
CA VAL A 227 -14.79 5.58 -1.43
C VAL A 227 -16.06 5.17 -0.70
N LEU A 228 -16.09 3.93 -0.24
CA LEU A 228 -17.19 3.35 0.49
C LEU A 228 -16.68 2.92 1.87
N SER A 229 -17.06 3.64 2.92
CA SER A 229 -16.90 3.14 4.29
C SER A 229 -17.92 2.04 4.58
N ASP A 230 -17.71 1.27 5.64
CA ASP A 230 -18.74 0.39 6.19
C ASP A 230 -18.97 0.67 7.68
N SER A 231 -19.86 -0.09 8.30
CA SER A 231 -20.12 0.01 9.75
C SER A 231 -19.43 -1.11 10.54
N GLY A 232 -18.46 -1.79 9.94
CA GLY A 232 -17.83 -3.01 10.44
C GLY A 232 -16.38 -2.77 10.83
N GLU A 233 -15.47 -3.02 9.89
CA GLU A 233 -14.03 -2.90 10.12
C GLU A 233 -13.52 -1.47 9.91
N ILE A 234 -14.01 -0.79 8.86
CA ILE A 234 -13.59 0.55 8.48
C ILE A 234 -14.78 1.49 8.65
N VAL A 235 -14.77 2.23 9.76
CA VAL A 235 -15.91 3.07 10.17
C VAL A 235 -15.96 4.41 9.44
N ASN A 236 -14.83 4.85 8.89
CA ASN A 236 -14.73 6.13 8.19
C ASN A 236 -13.60 6.11 7.14
N CYS A 237 -13.76 6.92 6.10
CA CYS A 237 -12.78 7.11 5.03
C CYS A 237 -12.64 8.62 4.78
N GLN A 238 -11.41 9.13 4.73
CA GLN A 238 -11.16 10.55 4.50
C GLN A 238 -9.94 10.80 3.62
N TRP A 239 -9.99 11.91 2.88
CA TRP A 239 -8.88 12.40 2.06
C TRP A 239 -8.23 13.59 2.76
N LEU A 240 -7.00 13.42 3.24
CA LEU A 240 -6.21 14.49 3.87
C LEU A 240 -4.93 14.73 3.09
N SER A 241 -4.51 15.98 2.94
CA SER A 241 -3.13 16.26 2.52
C SER A 241 -2.15 15.71 3.57
N PRO A 242 -0.89 15.42 3.18
CA PRO A 242 0.11 14.96 4.15
C PRO A 242 0.24 15.88 5.37
N LEU A 243 0.23 17.21 5.14
CA LEU A 243 0.30 18.22 6.21
C LEU A 243 -0.92 18.16 7.14
N GLU A 244 -2.14 18.14 6.60
CA GLU A 244 -3.38 18.05 7.41
C GLU A 244 -3.40 16.77 8.26
N ALA A 245 -2.93 15.64 7.72
CA ALA A 245 -2.84 14.38 8.43
C ALA A 245 -1.83 14.47 9.59
N THR A 246 -0.64 15.03 9.37
CA THR A 246 0.36 15.25 10.42
C THR A 246 -0.15 16.19 11.51
N GLU A 247 -0.74 17.33 11.15
CA GLU A 247 -1.31 18.27 12.13
C GLU A 247 -2.43 17.61 12.95
N SER A 248 -3.25 16.78 12.33
CA SER A 248 -4.32 16.03 13.01
C SER A 248 -3.75 15.00 13.98
N PHE A 249 -2.64 14.32 13.63
CA PHE A 249 -1.96 13.38 14.54
C PHE A 249 -1.30 14.10 15.72
N LEU A 250 -0.58 15.20 15.45
CA LEU A 250 0.10 15.99 16.48
C LEU A 250 -0.88 16.68 17.44
N SER A 251 -2.10 16.98 16.97
CA SER A 251 -3.19 17.51 17.80
C SER A 251 -4.07 16.42 18.42
N GLU A 252 -3.66 15.16 18.36
CA GLU A 252 -4.33 14.00 18.97
C GLU A 252 -5.78 13.78 18.45
N LYS A 253 -6.13 14.34 17.28
CA LYS A 253 -7.44 14.14 16.64
C LYS A 253 -7.54 12.80 15.92
N ILE A 254 -6.42 12.32 15.39
CA ILE A 254 -6.31 11.02 14.73
C ILE A 254 -5.08 10.30 15.27
N TRP A 255 -5.09 8.98 15.22
CA TRP A 255 -3.98 8.15 15.67
C TRP A 255 -3.39 7.34 14.52
N PHE A 256 -2.07 7.33 14.40
CA PHE A 256 -1.32 6.54 13.43
C PHE A 256 -0.36 5.57 14.14
N ALA A 257 -0.21 4.38 13.56
CA ALA A 257 0.93 3.53 13.87
C ALA A 257 2.23 4.14 13.31
N PRO A 258 3.41 3.84 13.89
CA PRO A 258 4.66 4.50 13.50
C PRO A 258 5.02 4.43 12.01
N PRO A 259 4.85 3.30 11.28
CA PRO A 259 5.09 3.26 9.85
C PRO A 259 4.20 4.24 9.07
N GLN A 260 2.90 4.29 9.39
CA GLN A 260 1.94 5.20 8.76
C GLN A 260 2.37 6.65 8.91
N PHE A 261 2.69 7.07 10.14
CA PHE A 261 3.11 8.45 10.42
C PHE A 261 4.43 8.82 9.72
N TYR A 262 5.41 7.91 9.72
CA TYR A 262 6.68 8.14 9.03
C TYR A 262 6.48 8.31 7.52
N GLU A 263 5.69 7.45 6.88
CA GLU A 263 5.44 7.56 5.45
C GLU A 263 4.67 8.84 5.09
N ILE A 264 3.69 9.26 5.90
CA ILE A 264 3.01 10.56 5.72
C ILE A 264 4.02 11.71 5.78
N ARG A 265 4.93 11.71 6.76
CA ARG A 265 6.01 12.71 6.88
C ARG A 265 6.99 12.68 5.71
N ARG A 266 7.26 11.51 5.11
CA ARG A 266 8.05 11.43 3.88
C ARG A 266 7.32 12.07 2.71
N LEU A 267 6.01 11.85 2.61
CA LEU A 267 5.16 12.39 1.54
C LEU A 267 5.00 13.91 1.62
N GLU A 268 5.14 14.53 2.79
CA GLU A 268 5.18 16.00 2.94
C GLU A 268 6.32 16.69 2.18
N ASN A 269 7.37 15.96 1.80
CA ASN A 269 8.49 16.53 1.03
C ASN A 269 8.15 16.76 -0.44
N PHE A 270 6.96 16.34 -0.90
CA PHE A 270 6.53 16.53 -2.29
C PHE A 270 5.55 17.69 -2.40
N SER A 271 5.82 18.60 -3.36
CA SER A 271 5.05 19.82 -3.53
C SER A 271 3.77 19.63 -4.36
N SER A 272 3.71 18.56 -5.16
CA SER A 272 2.60 18.25 -6.06
C SER A 272 2.46 16.76 -6.31
N LEU A 273 1.29 16.33 -6.82
CA LEU A 273 1.09 14.95 -7.28
C LEU A 273 2.08 14.60 -8.40
N SER A 274 2.28 15.52 -9.33
CA SER A 274 3.17 15.34 -10.48
C SER A 274 4.64 15.12 -10.05
N ASP A 275 5.11 15.84 -9.03
CA ASP A 275 6.46 15.62 -8.47
C ASP A 275 6.58 14.25 -7.80
N LEU A 276 5.57 13.86 -7.03
CA LEU A 276 5.53 12.57 -6.35
C LEU A 276 5.48 11.40 -7.35
N HIS A 277 4.65 11.53 -8.38
CA HIS A 277 4.53 10.52 -9.43
C HIS A 277 5.85 10.37 -10.20
N ARG A 278 6.48 11.49 -10.61
CA ARG A 278 7.79 11.47 -11.27
C ARG A 278 8.85 10.79 -10.40
N PHE A 279 8.91 11.12 -9.11
CA PHE A 279 9.83 10.46 -8.17
C PHE A 279 9.65 8.94 -8.12
N CYS A 280 8.41 8.46 -8.14
CA CYS A 280 8.12 7.03 -8.15
C CYS A 280 8.47 6.33 -9.46
N VAL A 281 8.33 7.01 -10.59
CA VAL A 281 8.77 6.49 -11.89
C VAL A 281 10.30 6.43 -11.96
N ASP A 282 10.99 7.48 -11.52
CA ASP A 282 12.45 7.58 -11.60
C ASP A 282 13.16 6.53 -10.73
N ARG A 283 12.54 6.13 -9.61
CA ARG A 283 13.10 5.17 -8.65
C ARG A 283 12.66 3.72 -8.84
N GLU A 284 11.94 3.39 -9.92
CA GLU A 284 11.44 2.02 -10.16
C GLU A 284 12.56 0.96 -10.07
N LEU A 285 13.78 1.31 -10.47
CA LEU A 285 14.95 0.43 -10.46
C LEU A 285 15.60 0.25 -9.07
N GLU A 286 15.32 1.14 -8.12
CA GLU A 286 15.90 1.11 -6.79
C GLU A 286 15.12 0.19 -5.83
N GLY A 287 13.84 -0.04 -6.13
CA GLY A 287 12.88 -0.81 -5.33
C GLY A 287 12.53 -0.17 -3.98
N ALA A 288 11.76 -0.88 -3.14
CA ALA A 288 11.25 -0.40 -1.84
C ALA A 288 12.25 -0.47 -0.65
N GLU A 289 12.75 0.63 -0.10
CA GLU A 289 13.67 0.58 1.06
C GLU A 289 13.09 -0.20 2.27
N SER A 290 13.89 -1.08 2.89
CA SER A 290 13.45 -1.93 4.01
C SER A 290 13.80 -1.33 5.37
N TRP A 291 12.82 -1.29 6.26
CA TRP A 291 12.90 -0.67 7.57
C TRP A 291 12.62 -1.69 8.68
N LEU A 292 13.59 -1.89 9.59
CA LEU A 292 13.40 -2.59 10.85
C LEU A 292 13.75 -1.61 11.99
N PRO A 293 12.76 -0.95 12.60
CA PRO A 293 13.01 0.00 13.69
C PRO A 293 13.70 -0.66 14.88
N ILE A 294 14.65 0.05 15.50
CA ILE A 294 15.22 -0.34 16.79
C ILE A 294 14.36 0.29 17.88
N LEU A 295 13.86 -0.53 18.80
CA LEU A 295 13.06 -0.07 19.93
C LEU A 295 13.94 0.15 21.15
N LEU A 296 13.90 1.36 21.70
CA LEU A 296 14.48 1.73 22.98
C LEU A 296 13.35 1.97 23.97
N ILE A 297 13.29 1.17 25.04
CA ILE A 297 12.30 1.32 26.10
C ILE A 297 12.92 2.14 27.22
N THR A 298 12.35 3.29 27.54
CA THR A 298 12.71 4.10 28.71
C THR A 298 11.72 3.87 29.84
N ALA A 299 11.96 4.49 31.02
CA ALA A 299 11.07 4.37 32.17
C ALA A 299 9.65 4.92 31.90
N ASP A 300 9.51 5.85 30.97
CA ASP A 300 8.29 6.61 30.70
C ASP A 300 7.82 6.56 29.24
N ARG A 301 8.64 6.07 28.30
CA ARG A 301 8.34 6.15 26.86
C ARG A 301 8.90 4.98 26.07
N LEU A 302 8.30 4.76 24.90
CA LEU A 302 8.87 3.94 23.84
C LEU A 302 9.48 4.85 22.78
N ILE A 303 10.78 4.68 22.54
CA ILE A 303 11.51 5.37 21.47
C ILE A 303 11.72 4.40 20.31
N GLN A 304 11.34 4.81 19.09
CA GLN A 304 11.69 4.08 17.87
C GLN A 304 12.80 4.84 17.13
N LEU A 305 13.91 4.15 16.87
CA LEU A 305 14.99 4.63 16.02
C LEU A 305 14.85 4.00 14.63
N LEU A 306 14.74 4.84 13.63
CA LEU A 306 14.77 4.43 12.23
C LEU A 306 16.20 4.61 11.69
N PRO A 307 16.72 3.66 10.90
CA PRO A 307 17.99 3.87 10.21
C PRO A 307 17.89 5.15 9.37
N ALA A 308 18.99 5.92 9.28
CA ALA A 308 19.01 7.06 8.37
C ALA A 308 18.99 6.53 6.93
N THR A 309 18.23 7.17 6.03
CA THR A 309 18.31 6.91 4.58
C THR A 309 19.76 7.09 4.12
N THR A 310 20.22 6.22 3.23
CA THR A 310 21.55 6.32 2.60
C THR A 310 21.71 7.69 1.93
N GLY A 311 22.52 8.57 2.52
CA GLY A 311 22.77 9.92 2.01
C GLY A 311 22.93 11.01 3.08
N THR A 312 22.44 10.77 4.30
CA THR A 312 22.66 11.67 5.45
C THR A 312 23.29 10.91 6.61
N PRO A 313 24.60 11.09 6.89
CA PRO A 313 25.19 10.52 8.09
C PRO A 313 24.63 11.23 9.32
N GLY A 314 24.00 10.49 10.23
CA GLY A 314 23.87 10.90 11.64
C GLY A 314 22.50 11.34 12.16
N TYR A 315 21.39 11.21 11.43
CA TYR A 315 20.06 11.55 11.96
C TYR A 315 19.19 10.31 12.15
N PHE A 316 19.01 9.89 13.40
CA PHE A 316 17.90 9.03 13.78
C PHE A 316 16.65 9.89 13.90
N THR A 317 15.54 9.52 13.24
CA THR A 317 14.26 10.11 13.57
C THR A 317 13.77 9.48 14.88
N LEU A 318 13.73 10.29 15.94
CA LEU A 318 13.30 9.86 17.27
C LEU A 318 11.78 10.01 17.37
N TYR A 319 11.07 8.88 17.40
CA TYR A 319 9.64 8.89 17.73
C TYR A 319 9.46 8.53 19.19
N THR A 320 8.82 9.42 19.96
CA THR A 320 8.35 9.07 21.31
C THR A 320 6.86 8.76 21.23
N LEU A 321 6.50 7.52 21.53
CA LEU A 321 5.11 7.15 21.81
C LEU A 321 4.91 7.36 23.31
N ARG A 322 3.94 8.21 23.67
CA ARG A 322 3.43 8.33 25.05
C ARG A 322 2.42 7.22 25.32
#